data_AF-A0A0F8ZA36-F1
#
_entry.id   AF-A0A0F8ZA36-F1
#
_cell.length_a   1.000
_cell.length_b   1.000
_cell.length_c   1.000
_cell.angle_alpha   90.00
_cell.angle_beta   90.00
_cell.angle_gamma   90.00
#
_symmetry.space_group_name_H-M   'P 1'
#
loop_
_entity.id
_entity.type
_entity.pdbx_description
1 polymer ?
#
loop_
_entity_poly.entity_id
_entity_poly.type
_entity_poly.pdbx_seq_one_letter_code
_entity_poly.pdbx_strand_id
1 'polypeptide(L)' 'MKIIQIDNFARENVSEQLIAENVSEYWSARIVMLLNDKYSSNDASFYCQAMTDDYKLFIYEP' A
#
# COMPACT_ATOMS: atom_id res chain seq x y z
N MET A 1 -2.62 12.20 -2.29
CA MET A 1 -1.85 10.99 -1.97
C MET A 1 -2.73 9.78 -2.14
N LYS A 2 -2.13 8.72 -2.67
CA LYS A 2 -2.72 7.40 -2.85
C LYS A 2 -2.19 6.47 -1.79
N ILE A 3 -3.02 5.62 -1.21
CA ILE A 3 -2.61 4.56 -0.28
C ILE A 3 -2.73 3.25 -1.04
N ILE A 4 -1.63 2.52 -1.10
CA ILE A 4 -1.54 1.24 -1.80
C ILE A 4 -1.11 0.15 -0.82
N GLN A 5 -1.46 -1.09 -1.14
CA GLN A 5 -0.99 -2.28 -0.48
C GLN A 5 0.01 -3.00 -1.37
N ILE A 6 1.20 -3.28 -0.81
CA ILE A 6 2.35 -3.85 -1.49
C ILE A 6 2.66 -5.23 -0.90
N ASP A 7 3.14 -6.15 -1.73
CA ASP A 7 3.63 -7.45 -1.28
C ASP A 7 4.85 -7.31 -0.36
N ASN A 8 4.80 -7.96 0.80
CA ASN A 8 5.90 -7.92 1.78
C ASN A 8 7.01 -8.95 1.48
N PHE A 9 6.78 -9.87 0.53
CA PHE A 9 7.73 -10.92 0.15
C PHE A 9 8.45 -10.64 -1.17
N ALA A 10 8.31 -9.42 -1.72
CA ALA A 10 8.95 -8.99 -2.96
C ALA A 10 8.69 -9.94 -4.16
N ARG A 11 7.49 -10.52 -4.24
CA ARG A 11 7.10 -11.40 -5.34
C ARG A 11 6.71 -10.56 -6.56
N GLU A 12 7.39 -10.80 -7.68
CA GLU A 12 7.15 -10.07 -8.94
C GLU A 12 5.81 -10.40 -9.61
N ASN A 13 5.14 -11.46 -9.17
CA ASN A 13 3.86 -11.92 -9.72
C ASN A 13 2.63 -11.48 -8.90
N VAL A 14 2.78 -10.45 -8.06
CA VAL A 14 1.72 -9.95 -7.20
C VAL A 14 1.45 -8.49 -7.54
N SER A 15 0.23 -8.20 -8.02
CA SER A 15 -0.22 -6.83 -8.26
C SER A 15 -0.37 -6.05 -6.96
N GLU A 16 -0.07 -4.75 -7.03
CA GLU A 16 -0.41 -3.81 -5.96
C GLU A 16 -1.92 -3.56 -5.92
N GLN A 17 -2.43 -3.24 -4.74
CA GLN A 17 -3.85 -2.92 -4.56
C GLN A 17 -4.05 -1.48 -4.12
N LEU A 18 -5.00 -0.79 -4.75
CA LEU A 18 -5.45 0.54 -4.33
C LEU A 18 -6.33 0.42 -3.08
N ILE A 19 -5.96 1.11 -2.00
CA ILE A 19 -6.75 1.19 -0.77
C ILE A 19 -7.57 2.49 -0.74
N ALA A 20 -6.94 3.62 -1.06
CA ALA A 20 -7.58 4.93 -1.11
C ALA A 20 -6.82 5.87 -2.05
N GLU A 21 -7.50 6.87 -2.61
CA GLU A 21 -6.90 7.91 -3.45
C GLU A 21 -7.41 9.29 -3.06
N ASN A 22 -6.72 10.35 -3.53
CA ASN A 22 -7.07 11.75 -3.23
C ASN A 22 -7.12 12.05 -1.72
N VAL A 23 -6.21 11.44 -0.97
CA VAL A 23 -6.05 11.67 0.47
C VAL A 23 -5.01 12.78 0.68
N SER A 24 -5.26 13.72 1.58
CA SER A 24 -4.24 14.72 1.95
C SER A 24 -2.99 14.03 2.50
N GLU A 25 -1.81 14.61 2.30
CA GLU A 25 -0.53 14.07 2.79
C GLU A 25 -0.53 13.74 4.28
N TYR A 26 -1.04 14.67 5.11
CA TYR A 26 -1.17 14.48 6.55
C TYR A 26 -1.99 13.23 6.90
N TRP A 27 -3.19 13.11 6.34
CA TRP A 27 -4.07 11.98 6.60
C TRP A 27 -3.53 10.67 6.02
N SER A 28 -2.91 10.67 4.84
CA SER A 28 -2.35 9.46 4.26
C SER A 28 -1.26 8.83 5.13
N ALA A 29 -0.38 9.66 5.71
CA ALA A 29 0.66 9.16 6.62
C ALA A 29 0.04 8.55 7.89
N ARG A 30 -0.98 9.20 8.46
CA ARG A 30 -1.67 8.71 9.67
C ARG A 30 -2.44 7.41 9.41
N ILE A 31 -3.10 7.30 8.26
CA ILE A 31 -3.84 6.10 7.87
C ILE A 31 -2.86 4.93 7.63
N VAL A 32 -1.77 5.14 6.90
CA VAL A 32 -0.75 4.11 6.66
C VAL A 32 -0.17 3.59 7.98
N MET A 33 0.19 4.49 8.90
CA MET A 33 0.70 4.10 10.22
C MET A 33 -0.32 3.24 10.99
N LEU A 34 -1.59 3.65 11.03
CA LEU A 34 -2.65 2.90 11.71
C LEU A 34 -2.92 1.53 11.08
N LEU A 35 -2.92 1.45 9.75
CA LEU A 35 -3.14 0.19 9.03
C LEU A 35 -1.98 -0.78 9.28
N ASN A 36 -0.74 -0.32 9.16
CA ASN A 36 0.43 -1.15 9.37
C ASN A 36 0.54 -1.59 10.83
N ASP A 37 0.27 -0.73 11.80
CA ASP A 37 0.25 -1.11 13.23
C ASP A 37 -0.80 -2.20 13.48
N LYS A 38 -2.05 -1.97 13.03
CA LYS A 38 -3.18 -2.88 13.24
C LYS A 38 -3.03 -4.25 12.58
N TYR A 39 -2.44 -4.30 11.38
CA TYR A 39 -2.34 -5.51 10.57
C TYR A 39 -0.92 -6.10 10.52
N SER A 40 0.04 -5.52 11.27
CA SER A 40 1.38 -6.08 11.39
C SER A 40 1.36 -7.43 12.10
N SER A 41 2.11 -8.38 11.55
CA SER A 41 2.46 -9.65 12.19
C SER A 41 3.71 -10.21 11.51
N ASN A 42 4.35 -11.22 12.12
CA ASN A 42 5.52 -11.87 11.52
C ASN A 42 5.21 -12.53 10.16
N ASP A 43 3.95 -12.88 9.93
CA ASP A 43 3.48 -13.53 8.70
C ASP A 43 2.68 -12.57 7.80
N ALA A 44 2.74 -11.26 8.06
CA ALA A 44 2.04 -10.26 7.27
C ALA A 44 2.55 -10.32 5.81
N SER A 45 1.65 -10.72 4.90
CA SER A 45 1.96 -10.86 3.49
C SER A 45 1.99 -9.54 2.74
N PHE A 46 1.58 -8.45 3.38
CA PHE A 46 1.50 -7.13 2.78
C PHE A 46 1.77 -6.03 3.80
N TYR A 47 2.07 -4.85 3.28
CA TYR A 47 2.07 -3.60 4.03
C TYR A 47 1.44 -2.48 3.19
N CYS A 48 0.95 -1.45 3.87
CA CYS A 48 0.42 -0.26 3.23
C CYS A 48 1.51 0.81 3.08
N GLN A 49 1.46 1.56 1.98
CA GLN A 49 2.33 2.70 1.72
C GLN A 49 1.55 3.85 1.09
N ALA A 50 1.92 5.08 1.42
CA ALA A 50 1.42 6.28 0.75
C ALA A 50 2.34 6.64 -0.43
N MET A 51 1.74 6.84 -1.59
CA MET A 51 2.38 7.27 -2.84
C MET A 51 1.74 8.57 -3.33
N THR A 52 2.41 9.25 -4.25
CA THR A 52 1.83 10.38 -4.98
C THR A 52 0.61 9.93 -5.79
N ASP A 53 -0.35 10.82 -6.06
CA ASP A 53 -1.59 10.43 -6.75
C ASP A 53 -1.35 9.96 -8.20
N ASP A 54 -0.31 10.47 -8.84
CA ASP A 54 0.13 10.12 -10.19
C ASP A 54 0.88 8.78 -10.27
N TYR A 55 1.18 8.15 -9.12
CA TYR A 55 1.78 6.84 -9.06
C TYR A 55 0.91 5.80 -9.77
N LYS A 56 1.51 5.07 -10.71
CA LYS A 56 0.87 3.98 -11.45
C LYS A 56 1.08 2.68 -10.70
N LEU A 57 -0.02 2.01 -10.38
CA LEU A 57 0.01 0.70 -9.72
C LEU A 57 0.72 -0.32 -10.60
N PHE A 58 1.57 -1.12 -9.99
CA PHE A 58 2.06 -2.34 -10.62
C PHE A 58 0.92 -3.36 -10.71
N ILE A 59 0.60 -3.75 -11.93
CA ILE A 59 -0.35 -4.83 -12.23
C ILE A 59 0.44 -5.93 -12.92
N TYR A 60 0.49 -7.11 -12.28
CA TYR A 60 1.07 -8.29 -12.90
C TYR A 60 0.14 -8.82 -13.98
N GLU A 61 0.68 -9.01 -15.18
CA GLU A 61 0.02 -9.68 -16.31
C GLU A 61 0.77 -10.99 -16.61
N PRO A 62 0.08 -12.16 -16.59
CA PRO A 62 0.70 -13.48 -16.77
C PRO A 62 1.04 -13.85 -18.21
#